data_AF-A0A194YIJ3-F1
#
_entry.id   AF-A0A194YIJ3-F1
#
_cell.length_a   1.000
_cell.length_b   1.000
_cell.length_c   1.000
_cell.angle_alpha   90.00
_cell.angle_beta   90.00
_cell.angle_gamma   90.00
#
_symmetry.space_group_name_H-M   'P 1'
#
loop_
_entity.id
_entity.type
_entity.pdbx_description
1 polymer ?
#
loop_
_entity_poly.entity_id
_entity_poly.type
_entity_poly.pdbx_seq_one_letter_code
_entity_poly.pdbx_strand_id
1 'polypeptide(L)'
;MAVSSPSLSLFLLLLIASSSSADPSDDGNDEALALESVRSLLDPQQGVLTDWNLALVNPCTYSFVTCTDDNRVISLEAPSRNLSGRLSPSIGNLTNLESLMLEDNSITGTIPAEIGKLSGLKKLDLSSNHLYGEIPSSLFYLESLRYINLSYNNLSGPIPKSFAGTLYIVGNPLICGENSGQDCSSSGTASSQASLPTAMTKSHKFVVAVGSMIACIIFLLFQIS
;
A
#
# COMPACT_ATOMS: atom_id res chain seq x y z
N MET A 1 -54.85 -31.48 -44.10
CA MET A 1 -53.73 -30.63 -44.56
C MET A 1 -53.67 -29.45 -43.59
N ALA A 2 -53.07 -29.58 -42.41
CA ALA A 2 -51.65 -29.76 -42.07
C ALA A 2 -50.83 -28.46 -42.22
N VAL A 3 -50.34 -27.98 -41.07
CA VAL A 3 -49.13 -27.17 -40.78
C VAL A 3 -49.05 -25.76 -41.40
N SER A 4 -48.87 -24.66 -40.64
CA SER A 4 -47.62 -24.38 -39.94
C SER A 4 -47.69 -23.19 -38.96
N SER A 5 -47.26 -23.49 -37.73
CA SER A 5 -46.45 -22.75 -36.72
C SER A 5 -46.34 -21.22 -36.65
N PRO A 6 -46.17 -20.67 -35.42
CA PRO A 6 -45.73 -19.30 -35.15
C PRO A 6 -44.20 -19.21 -35.20
N SER A 7 -43.63 -18.14 -35.77
CA SER A 7 -42.18 -17.90 -35.72
C SER A 7 -41.84 -16.75 -34.77
N LEU A 8 -41.06 -17.11 -33.76
CA LEU A 8 -40.30 -16.27 -32.85
C LEU A 8 -39.46 -15.19 -33.58
N SER A 9 -39.37 -14.02 -32.94
CA SER A 9 -38.17 -13.21 -32.71
C SER A 9 -37.29 -12.81 -33.91
N LEU A 10 -37.22 -11.51 -34.20
CA LEU A 10 -36.01 -10.74 -33.89
C LEU A 10 -36.32 -9.24 -33.94
N PHE A 11 -36.37 -8.61 -32.76
CA PHE A 11 -36.33 -7.16 -32.63
C PHE A 11 -34.93 -6.70 -33.06
N LEU A 12 -34.79 -6.22 -34.29
CA LEU A 12 -33.55 -5.57 -34.72
C LEU A 12 -33.58 -4.13 -34.19
N LEU A 13 -33.19 -3.96 -32.92
CA LEU A 13 -32.80 -2.64 -32.42
C LEU A 13 -31.54 -2.23 -33.18
N LEU A 14 -31.71 -1.40 -34.20
CA LEU A 14 -30.63 -0.60 -34.75
C LEU A 14 -30.10 0.28 -33.61
N LEU A 15 -28.98 -0.13 -33.02
CA LEU A 15 -28.06 0.79 -32.38
C LEU A 15 -27.61 1.77 -33.47
N ILE A 16 -28.28 2.92 -33.56
CA ILE A 16 -27.66 4.08 -34.16
C ILE A 16 -26.54 4.42 -33.18
N ALA A 17 -25.34 3.90 -33.46
CA ALA A 17 -24.13 4.53 -32.98
C ALA A 17 -24.21 5.96 -33.52
N SER A 18 -24.64 6.87 -32.66
CA SER A 18 -24.31 8.27 -32.84
C SER A 18 -22.81 8.28 -32.86
N SER A 19 -22.23 8.44 -34.05
CA SER A 19 -20.85 8.87 -34.19
C SER A 19 -20.78 10.30 -33.67
N SER A 20 -20.91 10.47 -32.35
CA SER A 20 -20.30 11.61 -31.69
C SER A 20 -18.82 11.37 -31.82
N SER A 21 -18.14 12.23 -32.56
CA SER A 21 -16.70 12.38 -32.47
C SER A 21 -16.36 12.58 -31.00
N ALA A 22 -16.00 11.50 -30.32
CA ALA A 22 -15.47 11.55 -28.97
C ALA A 22 -14.17 12.34 -29.04
N ASP A 23 -14.18 13.49 -28.38
CA ASP A 23 -12.98 14.21 -28.00
C ASP A 23 -12.06 13.23 -27.24
N PRO A 24 -10.75 13.12 -27.53
CA PRO A 24 -9.83 12.23 -26.82
C PRO A 24 -9.56 12.63 -25.36
N SER A 25 -10.38 13.52 -24.78
CA SER A 25 -10.21 14.15 -23.48
C SER A 25 -11.41 13.98 -22.53
N ASP A 26 -12.30 13.02 -22.78
CA ASP A 26 -13.33 12.62 -21.80
C ASP A 26 -12.71 11.62 -20.80
N ASP A 27 -11.87 12.14 -19.90
CA ASP A 27 -10.94 11.41 -19.02
C ASP A 27 -11.48 11.17 -17.58
N GLY A 28 -12.72 11.57 -17.30
CA GLY A 28 -13.32 11.45 -15.97
C GLY A 28 -13.61 10.01 -15.53
N ASN A 29 -13.83 9.09 -16.48
CA ASN A 29 -14.15 7.69 -16.19
C ASN A 29 -12.90 6.86 -15.82
N ASP A 30 -11.74 7.17 -16.39
CA ASP A 30 -10.53 6.38 -16.20
C ASP A 30 -9.91 6.56 -14.80
N GLU A 31 -9.98 7.77 -14.24
CA GLU A 31 -9.51 8.04 -12.88
C GLU A 31 -10.42 7.44 -11.82
N ALA A 32 -11.75 7.49 -12.02
CA ALA A 32 -12.70 6.86 -11.12
C ALA A 32 -12.52 5.33 -11.07
N LEU A 33 -12.28 4.69 -12.22
CA LEU A 33 -11.94 3.27 -12.32
C LEU A 33 -10.60 2.94 -11.64
N ALA A 34 -9.58 3.79 -11.84
CA ALA A 34 -8.30 3.64 -11.16
C ALA A 34 -8.45 3.72 -9.64
N LEU A 35 -9.23 4.69 -9.14
CA LEU A 35 -9.49 4.87 -7.71
C LEU A 35 -10.34 3.74 -7.13
N GLU A 36 -11.32 3.20 -7.85
CA GLU A 36 -12.06 2.02 -7.40
C GLU A 36 -11.12 0.81 -7.22
N SER A 37 -10.23 0.58 -8.19
CA SER A 37 -9.19 -0.44 -8.08
C SER A 37 -8.27 -0.20 -6.88
N VAL A 38 -7.80 1.04 -6.68
CA VAL A 38 -6.98 1.42 -5.51
C VAL A 38 -7.73 1.12 -4.21
N ARG A 39 -8.97 1.59 -4.07
CA ARG A 39 -9.82 1.33 -2.90
C ARG A 39 -9.96 -0.16 -2.61
N SER A 40 -10.26 -0.96 -3.62
CA SER A 40 -10.51 -2.39 -3.44
C SER A 40 -9.30 -3.16 -2.89
N LEU A 41 -8.08 -2.69 -3.15
CA LEU A 41 -6.83 -3.29 -2.66
C LEU A 41 -6.29 -2.62 -1.39
N LEU A 42 -6.53 -1.32 -1.20
CA LEU A 42 -5.97 -0.49 -0.12
C LEU A 42 -6.87 -0.39 1.11
N ASP A 43 -8.15 -0.73 0.97
CA ASP A 43 -9.13 -0.83 2.04
C ASP A 43 -10.09 -2.01 1.80
N PRO A 44 -9.59 -3.26 1.85
CA PRO A 44 -10.37 -4.46 1.55
C PRO A 44 -11.46 -4.71 2.60
N GLN A 45 -11.35 -4.11 3.79
CA GLN A 45 -12.38 -4.18 4.84
C GLN A 45 -13.41 -3.05 4.74
N GLN A 46 -13.31 -2.18 3.72
CA GLN A 46 -14.27 -1.12 3.36
C GLN A 46 -14.60 -0.17 4.53
N GLY A 47 -13.62 0.18 5.35
CA GLY A 47 -13.85 0.97 6.56
C GLY A 47 -13.59 2.48 6.41
N VAL A 48 -12.76 2.87 5.44
CA VAL A 48 -12.15 4.21 5.37
C VAL A 48 -12.47 4.90 4.05
N LEU A 49 -12.38 4.17 2.93
CA LEU A 49 -12.52 4.71 1.57
C LEU A 49 -13.91 4.38 0.99
N THR A 50 -14.95 4.42 1.83
CA THR A 50 -16.30 3.92 1.48
C THR A 50 -16.96 4.69 0.34
N ASP A 51 -16.63 5.96 0.19
CA ASP A 51 -17.16 6.86 -0.84
C ASP A 51 -16.40 6.76 -2.17
N TRP A 52 -15.29 6.01 -2.24
CA TRP A 52 -14.60 5.73 -3.50
C TRP A 52 -15.38 4.66 -4.25
N ASN A 53 -16.36 5.07 -5.05
CA ASN A 53 -17.29 4.17 -5.72
C ASN A 53 -17.68 4.71 -7.09
N LEU A 54 -17.66 3.85 -8.11
CA LEU A 54 -18.05 4.17 -9.49
C LEU A 54 -19.46 4.75 -9.65
N ALA A 55 -20.34 4.57 -8.65
CA ALA A 55 -21.65 5.21 -8.65
C ALA A 55 -21.58 6.74 -8.53
N LEU A 56 -20.48 7.28 -8.02
CA LEU A 56 -20.20 8.71 -7.97
C LEU A 56 -19.39 9.09 -9.21
N VAL A 57 -19.98 9.91 -10.07
CA VAL A 57 -19.42 10.26 -11.39
C VAL A 57 -18.14 11.10 -11.28
N ASN A 58 -17.94 11.82 -10.17
CA ASN A 58 -16.79 12.70 -9.99
C ASN A 58 -15.88 12.24 -8.83
N PRO A 59 -14.66 11.74 -9.13
CA PRO A 59 -13.72 11.30 -8.09
C PRO A 59 -13.25 12.43 -7.16
N CYS A 60 -13.43 13.70 -7.54
CA CYS A 60 -13.11 14.85 -6.71
C CYS A 60 -14.06 15.04 -5.52
N THR A 61 -15.14 14.26 -5.46
CA THR A 61 -16.03 14.20 -4.29
C THR A 61 -15.58 13.18 -3.25
N TYR A 62 -14.59 12.35 -3.58
CA TYR A 62 -14.11 11.30 -2.70
C TYR A 62 -13.30 11.87 -1.56
N SER A 63 -13.47 11.29 -0.37
CA SER A 63 -12.65 11.58 0.79
C SER A 63 -11.17 11.39 0.45
N PHE A 64 -10.31 12.28 0.94
CA PHE A 64 -8.86 12.21 0.74
C PHE A 64 -8.36 12.45 -0.69
N VAL A 65 -9.26 12.78 -1.63
CA VAL A 65 -8.91 13.14 -3.01
C VAL A 65 -8.96 14.66 -3.16
N THR A 66 -7.95 15.24 -3.78
CA THR A 66 -7.96 16.64 -4.23
C THR A 66 -7.79 16.71 -5.73
N CYS A 67 -8.53 17.59 -6.37
CA CYS A 67 -8.50 17.83 -7.80
C CYS A 67 -8.18 19.28 -8.16
N THR A 68 -7.84 19.48 -9.41
CA THR A 68 -7.88 20.77 -10.09
C THR A 68 -9.31 21.21 -10.43
N ASP A 69 -9.46 22.46 -10.88
CA ASP A 69 -10.75 23.03 -11.27
C ASP A 69 -11.42 22.31 -12.45
N ASP A 70 -10.63 21.61 -13.28
CA ASP A 70 -11.08 20.76 -14.39
C ASP A 70 -11.30 19.27 -13.98
N ASN A 71 -11.44 19.00 -12.68
CA ASN A 71 -11.70 17.67 -12.10
C ASN A 71 -10.62 16.60 -12.36
N ARG A 72 -9.35 17.00 -12.49
CA ARG A 72 -8.23 16.05 -12.59
C ARG A 72 -7.67 15.75 -11.22
N VAL A 73 -7.50 14.48 -10.88
CA VAL A 73 -6.96 14.05 -9.58
C VAL A 73 -5.48 14.41 -9.47
N ILE A 74 -5.13 15.24 -8.49
CA ILE A 74 -3.76 15.71 -8.25
C ILE A 74 -3.19 15.31 -6.90
N SER A 75 -4.04 14.97 -5.93
CA SER A 75 -3.56 14.54 -4.61
C SER A 75 -4.41 13.42 -4.02
N LEU A 76 -3.74 12.45 -3.40
CA LEU A 76 -4.34 11.41 -2.56
C LEU A 76 -3.65 11.44 -1.18
N GLU A 77 -4.38 11.86 -0.14
CA GLU A 77 -3.80 12.09 1.19
C GLU A 77 -4.65 11.47 2.30
N ALA A 78 -4.25 10.27 2.74
CA ALA A 78 -4.92 9.53 3.80
C ALA A 78 -3.94 9.06 4.90
N PRO A 79 -3.21 9.98 5.55
CA PRO A 79 -2.27 9.63 6.62
C PRO A 79 -3.00 9.17 7.89
N SER A 80 -2.43 8.22 8.61
CA SER A 80 -2.93 7.75 9.91
C SER A 80 -4.40 7.30 9.88
N ARG A 81 -4.82 6.61 8.80
CA ARG A 81 -6.21 6.17 8.61
C ARG A 81 -6.45 4.69 8.87
N ASN A 82 -5.44 3.97 9.36
CA ASN A 82 -5.52 2.52 9.57
C ASN A 82 -5.89 1.76 8.28
N LEU A 83 -5.50 2.30 7.13
CA LEU A 83 -5.62 1.61 5.85
C LEU A 83 -4.78 0.33 5.90
N SER A 84 -5.29 -0.74 5.31
CA SER A 84 -4.64 -2.05 5.33
C SER A 84 -4.85 -2.73 3.98
N GLY A 85 -3.93 -3.58 3.55
CA GLY A 85 -3.99 -4.16 2.20
C GLY A 85 -2.74 -3.83 1.42
N ARG A 86 -2.86 -3.48 0.14
CA ARG A 86 -1.72 -3.23 -0.75
C ARG A 86 -1.98 -2.12 -1.77
N LEU A 87 -0.91 -1.53 -2.29
CA LEU A 87 -1.01 -0.56 -3.39
C LEU A 87 -1.41 -1.26 -4.70
N SER A 88 -2.43 -0.73 -5.37
CA SER A 88 -2.85 -1.23 -6.69
C SER A 88 -1.94 -0.68 -7.80
N PRO A 89 -1.54 -1.50 -8.80
CA PRO A 89 -0.87 -1.02 -10.01
C PRO A 89 -1.65 0.06 -10.76
N SER A 90 -2.99 0.08 -10.62
CA SER A 90 -3.86 1.10 -11.23
C SER A 90 -3.58 2.51 -10.72
N ILE A 91 -2.83 2.69 -9.61
CA ILE A 91 -2.37 4.00 -9.18
C ILE A 91 -1.62 4.75 -10.30
N GLY A 92 -0.90 4.02 -11.16
CA GLY A 92 -0.17 4.59 -12.30
C GLY A 92 -1.05 5.17 -13.42
N ASN A 93 -2.37 5.03 -13.32
CA ASN A 93 -3.31 5.63 -14.27
C ASN A 93 -3.73 7.06 -13.85
N LEU A 94 -3.40 7.50 -12.64
CA LEU A 94 -3.65 8.87 -12.17
C LEU A 94 -2.52 9.80 -12.65
N THR A 95 -2.40 10.00 -13.96
CA THR A 95 -1.21 10.61 -14.58
C THR A 95 -0.93 12.05 -14.17
N ASN A 96 -1.94 12.76 -13.63
CA ASN A 96 -1.80 14.11 -13.08
C ASN A 96 -1.44 14.14 -11.59
N LEU A 97 -1.30 12.99 -10.94
CA LEU A 97 -1.04 12.92 -9.50
C LEU A 97 0.29 13.59 -9.16
N GLU A 98 0.23 14.60 -8.29
CA GLU A 98 1.38 15.36 -7.81
C GLU A 98 1.80 14.96 -6.40
N SER A 99 0.88 14.46 -5.58
CA SER A 99 1.10 14.14 -4.17
C SER A 99 0.41 12.84 -3.79
N LEU A 100 1.18 11.91 -3.22
CA LEU A 100 0.68 10.65 -2.67
C LEU A 100 1.18 10.50 -1.24
N MET A 101 0.29 10.68 -0.28
CA MET A 101 0.59 10.69 1.17
C MET A 101 -0.24 9.59 1.85
N LEU A 102 0.39 8.48 2.16
CA LEU A 102 -0.23 7.30 2.79
C LEU A 102 0.56 6.83 4.02
N GLU A 103 1.31 7.73 4.64
CA GLU A 103 2.13 7.44 5.82
C GLU A 103 1.29 6.98 7.02
N ASP A 104 1.94 6.24 7.93
CA ASP A 104 1.36 5.79 9.20
C ASP A 104 0.07 4.96 8.99
N ASN A 105 0.16 3.96 8.12
CA ASN A 105 -0.93 3.01 7.87
C ASN A 105 -0.41 1.57 8.05
N SER A 106 -1.26 0.58 7.77
CA SER A 106 -0.90 -0.85 7.79
C SER A 106 -0.81 -1.43 6.37
N ILE A 107 -0.31 -0.65 5.41
CA ILE A 107 -0.19 -1.07 4.01
C ILE A 107 0.96 -2.08 3.88
N THR A 108 0.71 -3.17 3.16
CA THR A 108 1.62 -4.29 2.92
C THR A 108 1.89 -4.45 1.42
N GLY A 109 2.75 -5.41 1.05
CA GLY A 109 3.05 -5.70 -0.35
C GLY A 109 4.22 -4.87 -0.87
N THR A 110 4.42 -4.90 -2.18
CA THR A 110 5.47 -4.16 -2.88
C THR A 110 4.96 -2.81 -3.40
N ILE A 111 5.85 -1.85 -3.58
CA ILE A 111 5.53 -0.63 -4.34
C ILE A 111 5.38 -1.02 -5.83
N PRO A 112 4.23 -0.77 -6.48
CA PRO A 112 4.03 -1.13 -7.89
C PRO A 112 4.95 -0.31 -8.81
N ALA A 113 5.54 -0.95 -9.82
CA ALA A 113 6.46 -0.28 -10.75
C ALA A 113 5.77 0.81 -11.59
N GLU A 114 4.43 0.69 -11.74
CA GLU A 114 3.54 1.64 -12.40
C GLU A 114 3.55 3.03 -11.75
N ILE A 115 4.03 3.17 -10.51
CA ILE A 115 4.25 4.49 -9.90
C ILE A 115 5.18 5.36 -10.73
N GLY A 116 6.08 4.73 -11.52
CA GLY A 116 6.96 5.41 -12.46
C GLY A 116 6.25 6.02 -13.68
N LYS A 117 4.94 5.82 -13.84
CA LYS A 117 4.11 6.50 -14.87
C LYS A 117 3.64 7.88 -14.42
N LEU A 118 3.75 8.20 -13.13
CA LEU A 118 3.26 9.44 -12.54
C LEU A 118 4.26 10.59 -12.78
N SER A 119 4.36 11.05 -14.02
CA SER A 119 5.33 12.08 -14.45
C SER A 119 5.18 13.41 -13.70
N GLY A 120 3.97 13.72 -13.21
CA GLY A 120 3.67 14.89 -12.38
C GLY A 120 4.00 14.74 -10.89
N LEU A 121 4.38 13.55 -10.41
CA LEU A 121 4.54 13.27 -8.98
C LEU A 121 5.69 14.10 -8.39
N LYS A 122 5.39 14.89 -7.36
CA LYS A 122 6.32 15.76 -6.64
C LYS A 122 6.65 15.24 -5.25
N LYS A 123 5.66 14.62 -4.59
CA LYS A 123 5.78 14.11 -3.21
C LYS A 123 5.23 12.68 -3.12
N LEU A 124 6.02 11.82 -2.48
CA LEU A 124 5.63 10.48 -2.10
C LEU A 124 5.99 10.24 -0.64
N ASP A 125 5.00 10.01 0.21
CA ASP A 125 5.22 9.51 1.57
C ASP A 125 4.45 8.21 1.77
N LEU A 126 5.21 7.13 1.97
CA LEU A 126 4.71 5.79 2.33
C LEU A 126 5.35 5.32 3.63
N SER A 127 5.90 6.24 4.43
CA SER A 127 6.62 5.89 5.65
C SER A 127 5.72 5.27 6.72
N SER A 128 6.31 4.53 7.63
CA SER A 128 5.59 3.85 8.73
C SER A 128 4.47 2.96 8.21
N ASN A 129 4.83 2.02 7.34
CA ASN A 129 3.96 0.98 6.79
C ASN A 129 4.68 -0.37 6.87
N HIS A 130 4.10 -1.41 6.28
CA HIS A 130 4.67 -2.77 6.22
C HIS A 130 5.03 -3.17 4.79
N LEU A 131 5.45 -2.20 3.95
CA LEU A 131 5.86 -2.46 2.56
C LEU A 131 7.16 -3.27 2.53
N TYR A 132 7.33 -4.11 1.51
CA TYR A 132 8.52 -4.94 1.35
C TYR A 132 8.95 -5.06 -0.11
N GLY A 133 10.12 -5.65 -0.33
CA GLY A 133 10.71 -5.82 -1.67
C GLY A 133 11.48 -4.59 -2.14
N GLU A 134 11.90 -4.62 -3.39
CA GLU A 134 12.71 -3.55 -3.97
C GLU A 134 11.90 -2.30 -4.29
N ILE A 135 12.54 -1.14 -4.16
CA ILE A 135 11.96 0.13 -4.61
C ILE A 135 12.09 0.17 -6.15
N PRO A 136 10.99 0.35 -6.90
CA PRO A 136 11.05 0.41 -8.37
C PRO A 136 12.02 1.49 -8.84
N SER A 137 12.98 1.12 -9.68
CA SER A 137 13.98 2.07 -10.21
C SER A 137 13.33 3.21 -11.01
N SER A 138 12.16 2.93 -11.61
CA SER A 138 11.32 3.91 -12.31
C SER A 138 10.95 5.12 -11.46
N LEU A 139 10.81 4.95 -10.14
CA LEU A 139 10.52 6.04 -9.20
C LEU A 139 11.61 7.11 -9.20
N PHE A 140 12.88 6.70 -9.30
CA PHE A 140 14.02 7.62 -9.26
C PHE A 140 14.25 8.37 -10.58
N TYR A 141 13.55 7.99 -11.65
CA TYR A 141 13.59 8.67 -12.95
C TYR A 141 12.49 9.71 -13.13
N LEU A 142 11.60 9.89 -12.14
CA LEU A 142 10.56 10.91 -12.20
C LEU A 142 11.16 12.31 -12.02
N GLU A 143 11.21 13.08 -13.11
CA GLU A 143 11.84 14.40 -13.16
C GLU A 143 11.20 15.44 -12.25
N SER A 144 9.92 15.28 -11.92
CA SER A 144 9.17 16.18 -11.02
C SER A 144 9.31 15.82 -9.54
N LEU A 145 9.79 14.61 -9.23
CA LEU A 145 9.80 14.09 -7.87
C LEU A 145 10.88 14.79 -7.04
N ARG A 146 10.48 15.36 -5.91
CA ARG A 146 11.37 16.15 -5.04
C ARG A 146 11.42 15.62 -3.61
N TYR A 147 10.41 14.88 -3.18
CA TYR A 147 10.30 14.35 -1.83
C TYR A 147 9.88 12.89 -1.88
N ILE A 148 10.71 12.03 -1.27
CA ILE A 148 10.43 10.62 -1.07
C ILE A 148 10.68 10.29 0.39
N ASN A 149 9.67 9.79 1.08
CA ASN A 149 9.81 9.21 2.40
C ASN A 149 9.25 7.79 2.42
N LEU A 150 10.17 6.83 2.59
CA LEU A 150 9.89 5.40 2.64
C LEU A 150 10.37 4.80 3.97
N SER A 151 10.67 5.65 4.95
CA SER A 151 11.21 5.25 6.24
C SER A 151 10.28 4.29 6.98
N TYR A 152 10.84 3.45 7.84
CA TYR A 152 10.09 2.52 8.69
C TYR A 152 9.15 1.61 7.88
N ASN A 153 9.75 0.86 6.95
CA ASN A 153 9.13 -0.22 6.19
C ASN A 153 10.08 -1.45 6.21
N ASN A 154 9.79 -2.47 5.43
CA ASN A 154 10.64 -3.66 5.24
C ASN A 154 11.18 -3.75 3.80
N LEU A 155 11.48 -2.60 3.19
CA LEU A 155 12.00 -2.51 1.82
C LEU A 155 13.44 -3.02 1.75
N SER A 156 13.84 -3.44 0.56
CA SER A 156 15.14 -4.08 0.30
C SER A 156 15.80 -3.57 -0.97
N GLY A 157 17.06 -3.97 -1.17
CA GLY A 157 17.77 -3.78 -2.43
C GLY A 157 18.54 -2.46 -2.51
N PRO A 158 19.20 -2.22 -3.66
CA PRO A 158 20.10 -1.10 -3.84
C PRO A 158 19.34 0.23 -3.99
N ILE A 159 19.87 1.28 -3.35
CA ILE A 159 19.44 2.66 -3.60
C ILE A 159 20.39 3.31 -4.61
N PRO A 160 19.88 3.92 -5.69
CA PRO A 160 20.71 4.61 -6.64
C PRO A 160 21.49 5.74 -5.97
N LYS A 161 22.74 5.92 -6.42
CA LYS A 161 23.69 6.90 -5.86
C LYS A 161 23.18 8.34 -5.91
N SER A 162 22.37 8.67 -6.91
CA SER A 162 21.86 10.02 -7.12
C SER A 162 20.36 10.03 -7.31
N PHE A 163 19.66 10.73 -6.42
CA PHE A 163 18.33 11.25 -6.61
C PHE A 163 18.40 12.76 -6.34
N ALA A 164 17.83 13.59 -7.21
CA ALA A 164 17.96 15.04 -7.12
C ALA A 164 17.11 15.66 -5.99
N GLY A 165 16.15 14.90 -5.44
CA GLY A 165 15.30 15.33 -4.34
C GLY A 165 15.78 14.86 -2.97
N THR A 166 14.92 15.06 -1.97
CA THR A 166 15.12 14.56 -0.60
C THR A 166 14.59 13.14 -0.48
N LEU A 167 15.43 12.23 0.05
CA LEU A 167 15.12 10.82 0.22
C LEU A 167 15.30 10.40 1.68
N TYR A 168 14.23 9.87 2.28
CA TYR A 168 14.24 9.28 3.62
C TYR A 168 13.94 7.77 3.54
N ILE A 169 14.86 6.95 4.05
CA ILE A 169 14.82 5.48 3.97
C ILE A 169 15.16 4.80 5.31
N VAL A 170 15.29 5.58 6.38
CA VAL A 170 15.68 5.09 7.71
C VAL A 170 14.71 4.01 8.19
N GLY A 171 15.20 2.97 8.85
CA GLY A 171 14.34 1.92 9.39
C GLY A 171 13.94 0.84 8.39
N ASN A 172 14.58 0.75 7.22
CA ASN A 172 14.49 -0.37 6.30
C ASN A 172 15.78 -1.21 6.38
N PRO A 173 15.79 -2.35 7.09
CA PRO A 173 17.03 -3.06 7.43
C PRO A 173 17.69 -3.78 6.24
N LEU A 174 16.98 -3.98 5.13
CA LEU A 174 17.46 -4.70 3.95
C LEU A 174 17.84 -3.77 2.78
N ILE A 175 17.76 -2.45 2.97
CA ILE A 175 18.19 -1.48 1.98
C ILE A 175 19.73 -1.38 2.01
N CYS A 176 20.34 -1.45 0.83
CA CYS A 176 21.79 -1.37 0.65
C CYS A 176 22.18 -0.32 -0.40
N GLY A 177 23.48 -0.05 -0.56
CA GLY A 177 24.05 0.92 -1.50
C GLY A 177 24.65 2.14 -0.80
N GLU A 178 25.36 2.98 -1.55
CA GLU A 178 26.15 4.10 -0.98
C GLU A 178 25.31 5.01 -0.06
N ASN A 179 24.04 5.27 -0.42
CA ASN A 179 23.12 6.12 0.37
C ASN A 179 22.60 5.47 1.66
N SER A 180 22.82 4.16 1.84
CA SER A 180 22.45 3.41 3.06
C SER A 180 23.63 3.12 3.98
N GLY A 181 24.87 3.31 3.49
CA GLY A 181 26.09 2.90 4.18
C GLY A 181 26.30 1.38 4.26
N GLN A 182 25.45 0.56 3.63
CA GLN A 182 25.58 -0.90 3.57
C GLN A 182 26.03 -1.38 2.17
N ASP A 183 26.92 -2.36 2.11
CA ASP A 183 27.34 -2.98 0.84
C ASP A 183 26.31 -4.01 0.35
N CYS A 184 25.80 -3.79 -0.87
CA CYS A 184 24.85 -4.70 -1.52
C CYS A 184 25.41 -6.08 -1.85
N SER A 185 26.72 -6.29 -1.75
CA SER A 185 27.37 -7.58 -2.02
C SER A 185 27.14 -8.62 -0.90
N SER A 186 26.57 -8.20 0.24
CA SER A 186 26.37 -9.02 1.43
C SER A 186 24.94 -9.55 1.61
N SER A 187 23.98 -9.13 0.78
CA SER A 187 22.55 -9.49 0.88
C SER A 187 22.20 -10.91 0.40
N GLY A 188 23.20 -11.70 -0.04
CA GLY A 188 23.05 -13.08 -0.51
C GLY A 188 23.31 -14.18 0.53
N THR A 189 23.67 -13.83 1.76
CA THR A 189 23.76 -14.79 2.86
C THR A 189 23.19 -14.17 4.10
N ALA A 190 22.23 -14.83 4.72
CA ALA A 190 21.97 -14.67 6.14
C ALA A 190 23.29 -14.91 6.89
N SER A 191 24.09 -13.86 7.07
CA SER A 191 25.26 -13.92 7.91
C SER A 191 24.74 -14.00 9.34
N SER A 192 24.93 -15.19 9.89
CA SER A 192 25.04 -15.45 11.30
C SER A 192 26.08 -14.51 11.92
N GLN A 193 25.67 -13.28 12.19
CA GLN A 193 26.31 -12.42 13.19
C GLN A 193 25.22 -11.84 14.10
N ALA A 194 24.54 -12.75 14.79
CA ALA A 194 24.28 -12.51 16.19
C ALA A 194 25.65 -12.38 16.88
N SER A 195 26.04 -11.15 17.19
CA SER A 195 27.08 -10.87 18.16
C SER A 195 26.62 -11.48 19.49
N LEU A 196 27.09 -12.70 19.74
CA LEU A 196 26.99 -13.40 21.01
C LEU A 196 27.76 -12.57 22.06
N PRO A 197 27.14 -12.03 23.12
CA PRO A 197 27.91 -11.58 24.26
C PRO A 197 28.51 -12.81 24.97
N THR A 198 29.81 -12.73 25.19
CA THR A 198 30.65 -13.73 25.84
C THR A 198 30.07 -14.18 27.19
N ALA A 199 30.26 -15.47 27.47
CA ALA A 199 29.63 -16.30 28.48
C ALA A 199 29.61 -15.84 29.96
N MET A 200 28.51 -16.24 30.61
CA MET A 200 28.36 -16.83 31.95
C MET A 200 28.78 -16.06 33.21
N THR A 201 27.77 -15.67 33.99
CA THR A 201 27.75 -15.94 35.44
C THR A 201 26.53 -16.79 35.79
N LYS A 202 26.80 -17.99 36.31
CA LYS A 202 25.83 -18.92 36.89
C LYS A 202 25.57 -18.46 38.32
N SER A 203 24.30 -18.33 38.75
CA SER A 203 23.85 -18.64 40.12
C SER A 203 22.51 -17.98 40.47
N HIS A 204 21.51 -18.84 40.71
CA HIS A 204 20.39 -18.65 41.64
C HIS A 204 19.37 -17.53 41.34
N LYS A 205 18.19 -17.93 40.83
CA LYS A 205 16.84 -17.73 41.43
C LYS A 205 15.77 -17.64 40.34
N PHE A 206 15.12 -18.76 40.00
CA PHE A 206 13.70 -18.76 39.62
C PHE A 206 13.11 -20.18 39.68
N VAL A 207 12.98 -20.73 40.90
CA VAL A 207 12.04 -21.82 41.19
C VAL A 207 11.32 -21.44 42.48
N VAL A 208 10.45 -20.44 42.39
CA VAL A 208 9.47 -20.13 43.45
C VAL A 208 8.20 -19.60 42.79
N ALA A 209 7.34 -20.48 42.29
CA ALA A 209 5.96 -20.11 41.92
C ALA A 209 4.96 -21.28 41.83
N VAL A 210 5.30 -22.51 42.25
CA VAL A 210 4.35 -23.64 42.20
C VAL A 210 4.11 -24.32 43.55
N GLY A 211 4.89 -23.97 44.58
CA GLY A 211 4.76 -24.54 45.93
C GLY A 211 3.68 -23.89 46.82
N SER A 212 3.16 -22.72 46.46
CA SER A 212 2.22 -21.97 47.32
C SER A 212 0.74 -22.31 47.11
N MET A 213 0.39 -23.02 46.03
CA MET A 213 -1.01 -23.42 45.76
C MET A 213 -1.38 -24.73 46.45
N ILE A 214 -0.41 -25.64 46.63
CA ILE A 214 -0.65 -26.96 47.25
C ILE A 214 -0.82 -26.83 48.77
N ALA A 215 -0.11 -25.90 49.42
CA ALA A 215 -0.27 -25.63 50.85
C ALA A 215 -1.63 -25.00 51.19
N CYS A 216 -2.23 -24.23 50.27
CA CYS A 216 -3.51 -23.56 50.50
C CYS A 216 -4.69 -24.54 50.44
N ILE A 217 -4.62 -25.58 49.60
CA ILE A 217 -5.66 -26.61 49.48
C ILE A 217 -5.66 -27.55 50.70
N ILE A 218 -4.48 -27.89 51.25
CA ILE A 218 -4.39 -28.76 52.44
C ILE A 218 -4.91 -28.04 53.70
N PHE A 219 -4.70 -26.72 53.82
CA PHE A 219 -5.18 -25.95 54.98
C PHE A 219 -6.72 -25.79 54.99
N LEU A 220 -7.36 -25.75 53.82
CA LEU A 220 -8.82 -25.69 53.71
C LEU A 220 -9.50 -27.06 53.95
N LEU A 221 -8.81 -28.17 53.68
CA LEU A 221 -9.34 -29.51 53.95
C LEU A 221 -9.29 -29.90 55.44
N PHE A 222 -8.44 -29.25 56.25
CA PHE A 222 -8.34 -29.50 57.70
C PHE A 222 -9.25 -28.61 58.58
N GLN A 223 -10.01 -27.67 57.99
CA GLN A 223 -11.00 -26.86 58.71
C GLN A 223 -12.45 -27.36 58.53
N ILE A 224 -12.65 -28.49 57.84
CA ILE A 224 -13.96 -29.12 57.59
C ILE A 224 -13.97 -30.56 58.17
N SER A 225 -13.20 -30.82 59.21
CA SER A 225 -13.26 -32.08 59.99
C SER A 225 -13.25 -31.80 61.47
#